data_AF-A0A9W6EE36-F1
#
_entry.id   AF-A0A9W6EE36-F1
#
_cell.length_a   1.000
_cell.length_b   1.000
_cell.length_c   1.000
_cell.angle_alpha   90.00
_cell.angle_beta   90.00
_cell.angle_gamma   90.00
#
_symmetry.space_group_name_H-M   'P 1'
#
loop_
_entity.id
_entity.type
_entity.pdbx_description
1 polymer ?
#
loop_
_entity_poly.entity_id
_entity_poly.type
_entity_poly.pdbx_seq_one_letter_code
_entity_poly.pdbx_strand_id
1 'polypeptide(L)'
;MKFLKLPVLALAGLFTAVSCAPTGQNTTVPVNGTTEASTDRLVFCHFMIGITSNRQSAADYDDDMKRAKSLGIDAFALNIGVDPYTDTQLNFAYESAARNDMKVFISFDFNWYNTGQASTVGQKIRQYGSLPAQLKVDGKVFASSFAGDGLDINQMQSAAGTEVFFAPNFHPGQGNFGNIQGALNWMAWDNNGDNKAPSAGRNVTVGDGDKAYVNALNGKPYIAPASGWFFTHFGGEVSYSKNWAFPSDLLWYNRWFEILNLAPRFVEIVTWNDYGESHYIAPLASPHTDDGASKWVMDMPHDGWLQMSKPFIAAYKNGDKSPDKYITEEKLIYWYRPTPRNINCDSTDTTMDGSPNNSSGNFFRGRPNGWESLQDAVFVVSLLKSPGTIQVASGQSSQKFDAPAGASAFTVPMGVGQQKFALVRDGKTVLSDTSLKDIVNTCICGIYNFNAYVGTVPAPSTIDKLGPAGLSALQQGLRVSCPTNTLGLGSVASATPIPTPSPA
;
A
#
# COMPACT_ATOMS: atom_id res chain seq x y z
N MET A 1 -42.80 18.54 38.02
CA MET A 1 -42.70 19.36 39.25
C MET A 1 -41.37 19.02 39.91
N LYS A 2 -40.41 19.89 40.21
CA LYS A 2 -40.28 21.35 40.17
C LYS A 2 -38.84 21.67 39.74
N PHE A 3 -38.72 22.71 38.91
CA PHE A 3 -37.50 23.43 38.57
C PHE A 3 -36.89 24.13 39.79
N LEU A 4 -35.58 24.37 39.78
CA LEU A 4 -35.01 25.57 40.40
C LEU A 4 -33.99 26.23 39.45
N LYS A 5 -34.10 27.55 39.36
CA LYS A 5 -33.45 28.49 38.44
C LYS A 5 -32.28 29.20 39.13
N LEU A 6 -31.22 29.47 38.33
CA LEU A 6 -30.41 30.71 38.14
C LEU A 6 -29.89 31.52 39.37
N PRO A 7 -28.75 32.26 39.22
CA PRO A 7 -28.79 33.52 38.46
C PRO A 7 -27.59 33.84 37.55
N VAL A 8 -27.93 34.64 36.55
CA VAL A 8 -27.10 35.47 35.69
C VAL A 8 -26.82 36.79 36.41
N LEU A 9 -25.60 37.32 36.29
CA LEU A 9 -25.32 38.74 36.52
C LEU A 9 -24.66 39.32 35.26
N ALA A 10 -25.21 40.42 34.78
CA ALA A 10 -24.69 41.27 33.71
C ALA A 10 -24.18 42.58 34.32
N LEU A 11 -23.15 43.20 33.74
CA LEU A 11 -22.90 44.65 33.66
C LEU A 11 -21.72 44.88 32.70
N ALA A 12 -21.96 45.40 31.49
CA ALA A 12 -21.86 46.82 31.11
C ALA A 12 -20.41 47.32 30.98
N GLY A 13 -20.04 47.71 29.75
CA GLY A 13 -18.70 48.13 29.36
C GLY A 13 -18.42 49.63 29.50
N LEU A 14 -17.18 49.99 29.16
CA LEU A 14 -16.80 51.34 28.75
C LEU A 14 -15.64 51.27 27.75
N PHE A 15 -15.83 51.98 26.64
CA PHE A 15 -14.84 52.24 25.59
C PHE A 15 -13.85 53.31 26.04
N THR A 16 -12.56 53.12 25.72
CA THR A 16 -11.63 54.22 25.44
C THR A 16 -10.71 53.82 24.30
N ALA A 17 -10.81 54.56 23.18
CA ALA A 17 -9.88 54.49 22.07
C ALA A 17 -8.64 55.33 22.39
N VAL A 18 -7.44 54.78 22.17
CA VAL A 18 -6.22 55.56 21.97
C VAL A 18 -5.46 54.96 20.79
N SER A 19 -5.35 55.75 19.73
CA SER A 19 -4.48 55.51 18.58
C SER A 19 -3.11 56.07 18.91
N CYS A 20 -2.04 55.28 18.75
CA CYS A 20 -0.68 55.77 18.52
C CYS A 20 0.11 54.77 17.66
N ALA A 21 0.66 55.29 16.57
CA ALA A 21 1.52 54.61 15.61
C ALA A 21 2.98 54.50 16.14
N PRO A 22 3.90 53.85 15.42
CA PRO A 22 5.00 53.06 15.98
C PRO A 22 6.25 53.89 16.32
N THR A 23 6.95 53.48 17.38
CA THR A 23 8.34 53.86 17.63
C THR A 23 9.20 52.60 17.63
N GLY A 24 10.07 52.51 16.62
CA GLY A 24 11.08 51.47 16.53
C GLY A 24 12.14 51.65 17.61
N GLN A 25 12.48 50.56 18.30
CA GLN A 25 13.77 50.38 18.91
C GLN A 25 14.33 49.02 18.48
N ASN A 26 15.47 49.10 17.80
CA ASN A 26 16.35 47.97 17.50
C ASN A 26 16.81 47.31 18.80
N THR A 27 16.30 46.12 19.06
CA THR A 27 17.00 45.13 19.87
C THR A 27 17.22 43.91 18.99
N THR A 28 18.46 43.76 18.53
CA THR A 28 18.99 42.56 17.89
C THR A 28 18.90 41.39 18.87
N VAL A 29 17.87 40.55 18.70
CA VAL A 29 17.79 39.22 19.29
C VAL A 29 18.43 38.25 18.29
N PRO A 30 19.34 37.35 18.70
CA PRO A 30 19.91 36.37 17.79
C PRO A 30 18.80 35.48 17.25
N VAL A 31 18.75 35.34 15.92
CA VAL A 31 17.97 34.33 15.23
C VAL A 31 18.54 32.97 15.63
N ASN A 32 18.01 32.38 16.72
CA ASN A 32 18.07 30.95 16.90
C ASN A 32 17.06 30.35 15.92
N GLY A 33 17.60 29.51 15.03
CA GLY A 33 16.89 28.89 13.93
C GLY A 33 15.55 28.33 14.37
N THR A 34 14.58 28.49 13.49
CA THR A 34 13.38 27.68 13.43
C THR A 34 13.79 26.21 13.53
N THR A 35 13.75 25.65 14.74
CA THR A 35 13.48 24.23 14.89
C THR A 35 12.10 24.03 14.29
N GLU A 36 12.05 23.62 13.02
CA GLU A 36 10.91 22.86 12.52
C GLU A 36 10.55 21.88 13.63
N ALA A 37 9.29 21.93 14.09
CA ALA A 37 8.79 20.93 14.99
C ALA A 37 8.92 19.60 14.25
N SER A 38 10.01 18.86 14.52
CA SER A 38 10.18 17.49 14.04
C SER A 38 9.00 16.72 14.59
N THR A 39 8.01 16.52 13.73
CA THR A 39 6.86 15.70 14.09
C THR A 39 7.37 14.27 14.20
N ASP A 40 7.09 13.63 15.32
CA ASP A 40 7.40 12.23 15.62
C ASP A 40 6.57 11.22 14.77
N ARG A 41 6.20 11.65 13.55
CA ARG A 41 5.36 10.91 12.59
C ARG A 41 6.21 10.35 11.48
N LEU A 42 6.35 9.03 11.47
CA LEU A 42 7.09 8.32 10.43
C LEU A 42 6.15 7.52 9.54
N VAL A 43 6.52 7.39 8.27
CA VAL A 43 5.86 6.52 7.30
C VAL A 43 6.84 5.43 6.89
N PHE A 44 6.42 4.18 7.05
CA PHE A 44 7.15 3.00 6.62
C PHE A 44 6.48 2.40 5.39
N CYS A 45 7.20 1.55 4.67
CA CYS A 45 6.61 0.71 3.65
C CYS A 45 7.17 -0.71 3.76
N HIS A 46 6.28 -1.69 3.75
CA HIS A 46 6.63 -3.09 3.92
C HIS A 46 7.31 -3.63 2.65
N PHE A 47 8.44 -4.32 2.79
CA PHE A 47 9.26 -4.76 1.67
C PHE A 47 9.59 -6.26 1.82
N MET A 48 9.14 -7.07 0.88
CA MET A 48 9.34 -8.51 0.85
C MET A 48 10.75 -8.86 0.39
N ILE A 49 11.63 -9.29 1.32
CA ILE A 49 12.97 -9.79 0.97
C ILE A 49 12.89 -11.17 0.30
N GLY A 50 11.88 -11.98 0.64
CA GLY A 50 11.69 -13.34 0.12
C GLY A 50 11.52 -13.46 -1.40
N ILE A 51 11.35 -12.34 -2.13
CA ILE A 51 11.28 -12.32 -3.59
C ILE A 51 12.46 -11.58 -4.24
N THR A 52 13.56 -11.38 -3.53
CA THR A 52 14.70 -10.58 -4.02
C THR A 52 15.98 -11.38 -4.28
N SER A 53 15.88 -12.70 -4.32
CA SER A 53 17.06 -13.59 -4.48
C SER A 53 17.87 -13.34 -5.77
N ASN A 54 17.28 -12.67 -6.77
CA ASN A 54 17.94 -12.31 -8.02
C ASN A 54 18.80 -11.03 -7.94
N ARG A 55 18.70 -10.24 -6.87
CA ARG A 55 19.51 -9.01 -6.72
C ARG A 55 20.95 -9.38 -6.36
N GLN A 56 21.89 -8.81 -7.10
CA GLN A 56 23.32 -9.14 -7.06
C GLN A 56 24.16 -8.09 -6.33
N SER A 57 23.59 -6.91 -6.07
CA SER A 57 24.29 -5.84 -5.36
C SER A 57 23.34 -4.89 -4.64
N ALA A 58 23.91 -4.06 -3.78
CA ALA A 58 23.18 -2.95 -3.17
C ALA A 58 22.63 -1.97 -4.21
N ALA A 59 23.26 -1.82 -5.39
CA ALA A 59 22.79 -0.91 -6.42
C ALA A 59 21.40 -1.30 -6.96
N ASP A 60 21.06 -2.60 -6.92
CA ASP A 60 19.75 -3.10 -7.36
C ASP A 60 18.59 -2.61 -6.48
N TYR A 61 18.88 -2.04 -5.30
CA TYR A 61 17.92 -1.43 -4.39
C TYR A 61 17.85 0.10 -4.49
N ASP A 62 18.80 0.75 -5.18
CA ASP A 62 18.96 2.20 -5.13
C ASP A 62 17.73 2.95 -5.65
N ASP A 63 17.12 2.45 -6.72
CA ASP A 63 15.95 3.09 -7.31
C ASP A 63 14.71 2.94 -6.42
N ASP A 64 14.58 1.81 -5.70
CA ASP A 64 13.52 1.64 -4.70
C ASP A 64 13.68 2.67 -3.57
N MET A 65 14.91 2.80 -3.03
CA MET A 65 15.22 3.74 -1.95
C MET A 65 14.94 5.19 -2.36
N LYS A 66 15.40 5.61 -3.54
CA LYS A 66 15.18 6.97 -4.05
C LYS A 66 13.71 7.27 -4.27
N ARG A 67 12.96 6.32 -4.85
CA ARG A 67 11.52 6.49 -5.10
C ARG A 67 10.75 6.60 -3.80
N ALA A 68 10.96 5.67 -2.86
CA ALA A 68 10.31 5.71 -1.55
C ALA A 68 10.60 7.02 -0.81
N LYS A 69 11.87 7.44 -0.77
CA LYS A 69 12.26 8.72 -0.16
C LYS A 69 11.56 9.91 -0.80
N SER A 70 11.43 9.92 -2.13
CA SER A 70 10.78 11.02 -2.86
C SER A 70 9.28 11.19 -2.56
N LEU A 71 8.66 10.17 -1.95
CA LEU A 71 7.27 10.18 -1.48
C LEU A 71 7.14 10.64 -0.02
N GLY A 72 8.26 10.70 0.71
CA GLY A 72 8.28 10.96 2.14
C GLY A 72 8.22 9.70 3.00
N ILE A 73 8.42 8.51 2.43
CA ILE A 73 8.61 7.27 3.20
C ILE A 73 9.98 7.35 3.89
N ASP A 74 9.99 7.10 5.20
CA ASP A 74 11.16 7.23 6.06
C ASP A 74 11.98 5.94 6.14
N ALA A 75 11.31 4.78 6.06
CA ALA A 75 11.99 3.50 6.10
C ALA A 75 11.27 2.38 5.35
N PHE A 76 12.03 1.39 4.87
CA PHE A 76 11.46 0.09 4.54
C PHE A 76 11.45 -0.86 5.74
N ALA A 77 10.32 -1.52 5.96
CA ALA A 77 10.19 -2.67 6.86
C ALA A 77 10.56 -3.93 6.07
N LEU A 78 11.80 -4.40 6.21
CA LEU A 78 12.35 -5.53 5.47
C LEU A 78 11.79 -6.84 6.05
N ASN A 79 10.76 -7.37 5.43
CA ASN A 79 10.14 -8.65 5.78
C ASN A 79 11.07 -9.81 5.45
N ILE A 80 11.42 -10.60 6.46
CA ILE A 80 12.30 -11.75 6.30
C ILE A 80 11.67 -13.05 6.80
N GLY A 81 11.89 -14.10 6.02
CA GLY A 81 11.80 -15.48 6.47
C GLY A 81 13.16 -16.01 6.92
N VAL A 82 13.44 -17.26 6.58
CA VAL A 82 14.68 -17.97 6.91
C VAL A 82 15.43 -18.44 5.65
N ASP A 83 15.17 -17.80 4.51
CA ASP A 83 15.76 -18.15 3.22
C ASP A 83 17.30 -18.07 3.25
N PRO A 84 18.01 -18.93 2.49
CA PRO A 84 19.47 -18.99 2.50
C PRO A 84 20.15 -17.71 2.01
N TYR A 85 19.44 -16.87 1.26
CA TYR A 85 19.94 -15.58 0.75
C TYR A 85 19.56 -14.38 1.63
N THR A 86 18.82 -14.59 2.73
CA THR A 86 18.29 -13.49 3.58
C THR A 86 19.38 -12.53 4.03
N ASP A 87 20.49 -13.03 4.58
CA ASP A 87 21.56 -12.17 5.09
C ASP A 87 22.27 -11.40 3.98
N THR A 88 22.46 -12.02 2.80
CA THR A 88 23.00 -11.35 1.62
C THR A 88 22.11 -10.19 1.18
N GLN A 89 20.80 -10.43 1.07
CA GLN A 89 19.84 -9.41 0.64
C GLN A 89 19.67 -8.30 1.67
N LEU A 90 19.66 -8.64 2.97
CA LEU A 90 19.70 -7.64 4.04
C LEU A 90 20.97 -6.77 3.93
N ASN A 91 22.15 -7.36 3.74
CA ASN A 91 23.38 -6.58 3.60
C ASN A 91 23.30 -5.57 2.44
N PHE A 92 22.79 -6.00 1.28
CA PHE A 92 22.57 -5.13 0.13
C PHE A 92 21.54 -4.02 0.40
N ALA A 93 20.42 -4.35 1.03
CA ALA A 93 19.38 -3.39 1.38
C ALA A 93 19.88 -2.33 2.38
N TYR A 94 20.60 -2.73 3.44
CA TYR A 94 21.17 -1.80 4.41
C TYR A 94 22.25 -0.91 3.81
N GLU A 95 23.10 -1.45 2.93
CA GLU A 95 24.12 -0.66 2.23
C GLU A 95 23.47 0.37 1.28
N SER A 96 22.47 -0.05 0.50
CA SER A 96 21.73 0.87 -0.38
C SER A 96 21.00 1.95 0.40
N ALA A 97 20.33 1.59 1.50
CA ALA A 97 19.65 2.55 2.36
C ALA A 97 20.64 3.60 2.91
N ALA A 98 21.84 3.17 3.33
CA ALA A 98 22.88 4.10 3.78
C ALA A 98 23.36 5.03 2.65
N ARG A 99 23.57 4.49 1.43
CA ARG A 99 24.00 5.28 0.26
C ARG A 99 22.95 6.30 -0.21
N ASN A 100 21.67 6.01 0.00
CA ASN A 100 20.55 6.87 -0.47
C ASN A 100 19.90 7.68 0.66
N ASP A 101 20.48 7.68 1.87
CA ASP A 101 19.98 8.37 3.05
C ASP A 101 18.50 8.01 3.32
N MET A 102 18.22 6.71 3.28
CA MET A 102 16.98 6.07 3.69
C MET A 102 17.24 5.25 4.96
N LYS A 103 16.19 4.97 5.74
CA LYS A 103 16.29 4.00 6.83
C LYS A 103 15.67 2.66 6.44
N VAL A 104 16.06 1.63 7.16
CA VAL A 104 15.47 0.29 7.08
C VAL A 104 15.38 -0.31 8.47
N PHE A 105 14.48 -1.25 8.67
CA PHE A 105 14.44 -2.10 9.85
C PHE A 105 13.93 -3.49 9.49
N ILE A 106 14.22 -4.48 10.32
CA ILE A 106 13.77 -5.86 10.08
C ILE A 106 12.34 -6.04 10.57
N SER A 107 11.51 -6.67 9.72
CA SER A 107 10.21 -7.26 10.07
C SER A 107 10.31 -8.78 10.00
N PHE A 108 10.17 -9.48 11.12
CA PHE A 108 10.28 -10.94 11.18
C PHE A 108 8.95 -11.60 10.81
N ASP A 109 8.94 -12.52 9.84
CA ASP A 109 7.72 -13.26 9.47
C ASP A 109 7.57 -14.56 10.29
N PHE A 110 6.63 -14.58 11.23
CA PHE A 110 6.36 -15.76 12.07
C PHE A 110 5.58 -16.89 11.37
N ASN A 111 5.35 -16.80 10.05
CA ASN A 111 5.08 -18.00 9.24
C ASN A 111 6.34 -18.85 9.06
N TRP A 112 7.53 -18.26 9.20
CA TRP A 112 8.83 -18.92 9.05
C TRP A 112 9.60 -19.03 10.37
N TYR A 113 9.44 -18.03 11.23
CA TYR A 113 9.92 -18.07 12.62
C TYR A 113 8.88 -18.70 13.55
N ASN A 114 9.30 -19.12 14.74
CA ASN A 114 8.40 -19.53 15.82
C ASN A 114 8.72 -18.80 17.12
N THR A 115 7.76 -18.74 18.04
CA THR A 115 7.85 -17.97 19.29
C THR A 115 8.93 -18.49 20.25
N GLY A 116 9.39 -19.73 20.10
CA GLY A 116 10.52 -20.29 20.84
C GLY A 116 11.89 -19.74 20.40
N GLN A 117 11.95 -18.92 19.35
CA GLN A 117 13.18 -18.38 18.77
C GLN A 117 13.50 -16.94 19.20
N ALA A 118 12.99 -16.47 20.35
CA ALA A 118 13.24 -15.12 20.84
C ALA A 118 14.74 -14.73 20.87
N SER A 119 15.61 -15.65 21.29
CA SER A 119 17.06 -15.42 21.26
C SER A 119 17.59 -15.20 19.84
N THR A 120 17.11 -15.97 18.84
CA THR A 120 17.50 -15.82 17.43
C THR A 120 17.05 -14.48 16.86
N VAL A 121 15.80 -14.08 17.16
CA VAL A 121 15.28 -12.76 16.76
C VAL A 121 16.14 -11.64 17.34
N GLY A 122 16.44 -11.69 18.63
CA GLY A 122 17.31 -10.70 19.29
C GLY A 122 18.72 -10.66 18.69
N GLN A 123 19.34 -11.82 18.43
CA GLN A 123 20.65 -11.89 17.80
C GLN A 123 20.66 -11.29 16.38
N LYS A 124 19.59 -11.48 15.60
CA LYS A 124 19.44 -10.87 14.28
C LYS A 124 19.29 -9.36 14.38
N ILE A 125 18.52 -8.86 15.35
CA ILE A 125 18.42 -7.42 15.65
C ILE A 125 19.81 -6.85 15.99
N ARG A 126 20.58 -7.55 16.84
CA ARG A 126 21.96 -7.14 17.19
C ARG A 126 22.88 -7.05 15.98
N GLN A 127 22.79 -8.01 15.07
CA GLN A 127 23.63 -8.09 13.86
C GLN A 127 23.50 -6.84 12.97
N TYR A 128 22.28 -6.31 12.83
CA TYR A 128 22.00 -5.16 11.96
C TYR A 128 21.83 -3.83 12.71
N GLY A 129 21.60 -3.88 14.02
CA GLY A 129 21.18 -2.75 14.85
C GLY A 129 22.18 -1.57 14.94
N SER A 130 23.46 -1.82 14.65
CA SER A 130 24.51 -0.80 14.62
C SER A 130 24.82 -0.25 13.23
N LEU A 131 24.19 -0.77 12.18
CA LEU A 131 24.46 -0.32 10.81
C LEU A 131 23.91 1.11 10.57
N PRO A 132 24.56 1.93 9.72
CA PRO A 132 24.21 3.35 9.56
C PRO A 132 22.75 3.63 9.15
N ALA A 133 22.15 2.72 8.38
CA ALA A 133 20.78 2.83 7.89
C ALA A 133 19.73 2.22 8.81
N GLN A 134 20.11 1.58 9.92
CA GLN A 134 19.14 1.05 10.88
C GLN A 134 18.25 2.19 11.41
N LEU A 135 16.93 2.04 11.28
CA LEU A 135 15.98 2.94 11.90
C LEU A 135 16.12 2.87 13.43
N LYS A 136 16.22 4.03 14.07
CA LYS A 136 16.12 4.17 15.52
C LYS A 136 15.00 5.14 15.87
N VAL A 137 14.22 4.77 16.88
CA VAL A 137 13.09 5.56 17.41
C VAL A 137 13.30 5.65 18.92
N ASP A 138 13.16 6.85 19.48
CA ASP A 138 13.41 7.11 20.91
C ASP A 138 14.80 6.65 21.39
N GLY A 139 15.80 6.71 20.50
CA GLY A 139 17.16 6.23 20.75
C GLY A 139 17.35 4.71 20.64
N LYS A 140 16.28 3.94 20.38
CA LYS A 140 16.27 2.46 20.38
C LYS A 140 16.26 1.89 18.98
N VAL A 141 16.85 0.71 18.79
CA VAL A 141 16.82 -0.02 17.51
C VAL A 141 15.39 -0.42 17.20
N PHE A 142 14.84 0.02 16.07
CA PHE A 142 13.47 -0.33 15.69
C PHE A 142 13.43 -1.71 15.01
N ALA A 143 12.46 -2.55 15.38
CA ALA A 143 12.16 -3.81 14.73
C ALA A 143 10.67 -4.15 14.86
N SER A 144 10.15 -4.95 13.92
CA SER A 144 8.75 -5.38 13.91
C SER A 144 8.63 -6.86 13.56
N SER A 145 7.41 -7.38 13.45
CA SER A 145 7.14 -8.71 12.94
C SER A 145 5.75 -8.80 12.33
N PHE A 146 5.57 -9.72 11.39
CA PHE A 146 4.26 -10.25 11.03
C PHE A 146 3.92 -11.40 11.99
N ALA A 147 2.81 -11.29 12.73
CA ALA A 147 2.46 -12.17 13.85
C ALA A 147 3.56 -12.28 14.93
N GLY A 148 3.54 -13.36 15.72
CA GLY A 148 4.52 -13.66 16.76
C GLY A 148 4.03 -13.49 18.20
N ASP A 149 2.71 -13.52 18.43
CA ASP A 149 2.00 -13.21 19.69
C ASP A 149 2.60 -13.76 21.00
N GLY A 150 3.29 -14.91 20.93
CA GLY A 150 3.90 -15.57 22.07
C GLY A 150 5.42 -15.39 22.21
N LEU A 151 6.05 -14.49 21.45
CA LEU A 151 7.50 -14.27 21.51
C LEU A 151 7.91 -13.77 22.91
N ASP A 152 8.92 -14.39 23.52
CA ASP A 152 9.50 -13.90 24.77
C ASP A 152 10.29 -12.59 24.52
N ILE A 153 9.64 -11.46 24.78
CA ILE A 153 10.22 -10.13 24.55
C ILE A 153 11.43 -9.87 25.43
N ASN A 154 11.46 -10.38 26.67
CA ASN A 154 12.59 -10.16 27.58
C ASN A 154 13.82 -10.93 27.09
N GLN A 155 13.63 -12.18 26.66
CA GLN A 155 14.69 -12.98 26.08
C GLN A 155 15.20 -12.36 24.76
N MET A 156 14.29 -11.86 23.91
CA MET A 156 14.66 -11.15 22.68
C MET A 156 15.51 -9.91 22.98
N GLN A 157 15.07 -9.05 23.91
CA GLN A 157 15.84 -7.85 24.30
C GLN A 157 17.21 -8.20 24.88
N SER A 158 17.28 -9.21 25.76
CA SER A 158 18.54 -9.68 26.32
C SER A 158 19.50 -10.18 25.24
N ALA A 159 18.99 -10.89 24.23
CA ALA A 159 19.80 -11.38 23.13
C ALA A 159 20.22 -10.27 22.15
N ALA A 160 19.39 -9.24 21.97
CA ALA A 160 19.73 -8.06 21.19
C ALA A 160 20.91 -7.28 21.79
N GLY A 161 21.02 -7.24 23.13
CA GLY A 161 22.12 -6.57 23.82
C GLY A 161 22.13 -5.04 23.62
N THR A 162 21.01 -4.48 23.15
CA THR A 162 20.73 -3.05 22.96
C THR A 162 19.26 -2.80 23.27
N GLU A 163 18.89 -1.56 23.57
CA GLU A 163 17.48 -1.21 23.68
C GLU A 163 16.78 -1.32 22.31
N VAL A 164 15.64 -2.01 22.30
CA VAL A 164 14.82 -2.26 21.11
C VAL A 164 13.48 -1.54 21.25
N PHE A 165 13.07 -0.81 20.21
CA PHE A 165 11.69 -0.42 20.01
C PHE A 165 11.03 -1.53 19.19
N PHE A 166 10.39 -2.48 19.87
CA PHE A 166 9.74 -3.59 19.20
C PHE A 166 8.25 -3.28 18.99
N ALA A 167 7.82 -3.29 17.73
CA ALA A 167 6.46 -3.01 17.31
C ALA A 167 5.89 -4.11 16.40
N PRO A 168 5.54 -5.27 16.96
CA PRO A 168 5.08 -6.41 16.20
C PRO A 168 3.61 -6.29 15.77
N ASN A 169 3.22 -7.11 14.81
CA ASN A 169 1.82 -7.42 14.52
C ASN A 169 1.29 -8.50 15.48
N PHE A 170 1.28 -8.20 16.77
CA PHE A 170 0.55 -9.01 17.74
C PHE A 170 -0.94 -8.75 17.62
N HIS A 171 -1.74 -9.81 17.67
CA HIS A 171 -3.18 -9.76 17.61
C HIS A 171 -3.77 -9.32 18.97
N PRO A 172 -4.59 -8.26 19.00
CA PRO A 172 -5.33 -7.87 20.20
C PRO A 172 -6.11 -9.04 20.79
N GLY A 173 -5.97 -9.26 22.09
CA GLY A 173 -6.59 -10.40 22.80
C GLY A 173 -5.79 -11.70 22.77
N GLN A 174 -4.68 -11.78 22.03
CA GLN A 174 -3.78 -12.93 22.01
C GLN A 174 -2.37 -12.56 22.51
N GLY A 175 -1.72 -11.60 21.86
CA GLY A 175 -0.36 -11.20 22.22
C GLY A 175 -0.28 -10.35 23.49
N ASN A 176 0.90 -10.30 24.11
CA ASN A 176 1.15 -9.48 25.30
C ASN A 176 1.62 -8.06 24.93
N PHE A 177 0.68 -7.10 24.94
CA PHE A 177 0.96 -5.69 24.65
C PHE A 177 1.68 -4.95 25.80
N GLY A 178 1.81 -5.55 26.99
CA GLY A 178 2.49 -4.97 28.14
C GLY A 178 4.00 -4.80 27.93
N ASN A 179 4.62 -5.73 27.19
CA ASN A 179 6.08 -5.80 27.05
C ASN A 179 6.64 -5.16 25.75
N ILE A 180 5.78 -4.78 24.81
CA ILE A 180 6.17 -4.17 23.53
C ILE A 180 6.09 -2.63 23.58
N GLN A 181 6.77 -1.94 22.66
CA GLN A 181 6.84 -0.47 22.64
C GLN A 181 5.80 0.15 21.71
N GLY A 182 5.32 -0.61 20.72
CA GLY A 182 4.19 -0.27 19.87
C GLY A 182 3.62 -1.53 19.25
N ALA A 183 2.68 -1.40 18.31
CA ALA A 183 2.19 -2.54 17.53
C ALA A 183 1.76 -2.13 16.12
N LEU A 184 1.99 -3.04 15.18
CA LEU A 184 1.54 -2.96 13.80
C LEU A 184 0.18 -3.62 13.67
N ASN A 185 -0.81 -2.86 13.19
CA ASN A 185 -2.01 -3.49 12.65
C ASN A 185 -1.77 -3.84 11.19
N TRP A 186 -1.76 -5.13 10.85
CA TRP A 186 -1.65 -5.60 9.47
C TRP A 186 -2.95 -5.48 8.67
N MET A 187 -4.08 -5.33 9.36
CA MET A 187 -5.42 -5.39 8.78
C MET A 187 -5.73 -4.12 7.97
N ALA A 188 -5.21 -4.06 6.74
CA ALA A 188 -5.36 -2.93 5.84
C ALA A 188 -6.65 -2.96 5.01
N TRP A 189 -7.42 -4.06 5.07
CA TRP A 189 -8.66 -4.25 4.33
C TRP A 189 -9.77 -4.82 5.22
N ASP A 190 -11.01 -4.48 4.87
CA ASP A 190 -12.20 -5.07 5.47
C ASP A 190 -12.23 -6.59 5.22
N ASN A 191 -12.51 -7.36 6.26
CA ASN A 191 -12.48 -8.82 6.23
C ASN A 191 -13.53 -9.42 7.16
N ASN A 192 -13.61 -10.75 7.26
CA ASN A 192 -14.57 -11.44 8.11
C ASN A 192 -14.09 -11.70 9.55
N GLY A 193 -12.89 -11.25 9.93
CA GLY A 193 -12.21 -11.53 11.20
C GLY A 193 -11.19 -12.68 11.15
N ASP A 194 -11.15 -13.46 10.06
CA ASP A 194 -10.24 -14.60 9.87
C ASP A 194 -9.33 -14.41 8.64
N ASN A 195 -9.02 -13.17 8.31
CA ASN A 195 -8.21 -12.81 7.13
C ASN A 195 -8.78 -13.40 5.82
N LYS A 196 -10.10 -13.25 5.63
CA LYS A 196 -10.85 -13.59 4.39
C LYS A 196 -11.86 -12.50 4.07
N ALA A 197 -12.29 -12.45 2.82
CA ALA A 197 -13.29 -11.49 2.37
C ALA A 197 -14.51 -11.48 3.32
N PRO A 198 -15.14 -10.32 3.54
CA PRO A 198 -16.35 -10.24 4.35
C PRO A 198 -17.40 -11.26 3.90
N SER A 199 -18.12 -11.82 4.86
CA SER A 199 -19.19 -12.80 4.60
C SER A 199 -20.46 -12.43 5.36
N ALA A 200 -21.57 -13.11 5.05
CA ALA A 200 -22.86 -12.81 5.68
C ALA A 200 -22.75 -12.87 7.22
N GLY A 201 -23.02 -11.73 7.88
CA GLY A 201 -22.94 -11.60 9.33
C GLY A 201 -21.52 -11.43 9.91
N ARG A 202 -20.47 -11.39 9.07
CA ARG A 202 -19.08 -11.20 9.49
C ARG A 202 -18.40 -10.13 8.64
N ASN A 203 -18.29 -8.94 9.21
CA ASN A 203 -17.53 -7.83 8.64
C ASN A 203 -16.77 -7.11 9.75
N VAL A 204 -15.46 -7.05 9.63
CA VAL A 204 -14.53 -6.34 10.51
C VAL A 204 -13.87 -5.28 9.64
N THR A 205 -14.17 -4.02 9.93
CA THR A 205 -13.64 -2.90 9.15
C THR A 205 -12.22 -2.55 9.57
N VAL A 206 -11.44 -1.93 8.68
CA VAL A 206 -10.09 -1.40 9.03
C VAL A 206 -10.15 -0.52 10.29
N GLY A 207 -11.19 0.31 10.41
CA GLY A 207 -11.42 1.17 11.58
C GLY A 207 -11.75 0.40 12.87
N ASP A 208 -12.36 -0.78 12.79
CA ASP A 208 -12.54 -1.65 13.97
C ASP A 208 -11.22 -2.27 14.41
N GLY A 209 -10.34 -2.59 13.47
CA GLY A 209 -8.95 -2.96 13.73
C GLY A 209 -8.17 -1.84 14.42
N ASP A 210 -8.26 -0.61 13.89
CA ASP A 210 -7.64 0.56 14.52
C ASP A 210 -8.08 0.70 15.99
N LYS A 211 -9.38 0.61 16.27
CA LYS A 211 -9.91 0.67 17.65
C LYS A 211 -9.35 -0.47 18.52
N ALA A 212 -9.31 -1.70 18.00
CA ALA A 212 -8.82 -2.85 18.75
C ALA A 212 -7.34 -2.68 19.14
N TYR A 213 -6.49 -2.24 18.22
CA TYR A 213 -5.08 -1.99 18.48
C TYR A 213 -4.86 -0.80 19.41
N VAL A 214 -5.52 0.33 19.17
CA VAL A 214 -5.40 1.52 20.04
C VAL A 214 -5.80 1.20 21.48
N ASN A 215 -6.88 0.41 21.68
CA ASN A 215 -7.29 -0.03 23.00
C ASN A 215 -6.26 -0.97 23.64
N ALA A 216 -5.75 -1.97 22.90
CA ALA A 216 -4.75 -2.91 23.40
C ALA A 216 -3.41 -2.23 23.76
N LEU A 217 -3.04 -1.18 23.02
CA LEU A 217 -1.82 -0.40 23.23
C LEU A 217 -1.89 0.52 24.45
N ASN A 218 -3.09 0.89 24.92
CA ASN A 218 -3.30 1.71 26.12
C ASN A 218 -2.38 2.95 26.18
N GLY A 219 -2.34 3.72 25.09
CA GLY A 219 -1.52 4.94 24.97
C GLY A 219 -0.11 4.73 24.41
N LYS A 220 0.32 3.48 24.15
CA LYS A 220 1.56 3.22 23.41
C LYS A 220 1.40 3.53 21.91
N PRO A 221 2.50 3.83 21.20
CA PRO A 221 2.52 4.05 19.76
C PRO A 221 1.83 2.98 18.91
N TYR A 222 0.97 3.45 18.01
CA TYR A 222 0.27 2.66 17.01
C TYR A 222 0.89 2.84 15.62
N ILE A 223 1.06 1.75 14.87
CA ILE A 223 1.38 1.77 13.44
C ILE A 223 0.10 1.42 12.66
N ALA A 224 -0.47 2.44 12.01
CA ALA A 224 -1.68 2.26 11.21
C ALA A 224 -1.34 1.70 9.82
N PRO A 225 -2.09 0.69 9.31
CA PRO A 225 -1.89 0.18 7.97
C PRO A 225 -2.51 1.13 6.94
N ALA A 226 -1.82 1.26 5.81
CA ALA A 226 -2.37 1.81 4.59
C ALA A 226 -2.16 0.81 3.45
N SER A 227 -3.24 0.42 2.77
CA SER A 227 -3.14 -0.33 1.52
C SER A 227 -4.30 -0.01 0.58
N GLY A 228 -4.09 -0.26 -0.71
CA GLY A 228 -5.09 -0.05 -1.75
C GLY A 228 -5.83 -1.33 -2.09
N TRP A 229 -5.16 -2.25 -2.79
CA TRP A 229 -5.82 -3.33 -3.50
C TRP A 229 -5.29 -4.69 -3.10
N PHE A 230 -6.17 -5.62 -2.73
CA PHE A 230 -5.75 -6.99 -2.46
C PHE A 230 -6.43 -7.96 -3.40
N PHE A 231 -5.61 -8.76 -4.08
CA PHE A 231 -6.05 -9.88 -4.89
C PHE A 231 -4.91 -10.89 -5.05
N THR A 232 -5.23 -12.18 -4.88
CA THR A 232 -4.28 -13.27 -5.09
C THR A 232 -4.95 -14.44 -5.81
N HIS A 233 -4.19 -15.17 -6.63
CA HIS A 233 -4.73 -16.18 -7.56
C HIS A 233 -3.77 -17.32 -7.88
N PHE A 234 -3.17 -17.88 -6.83
CA PHE A 234 -2.30 -19.04 -6.89
C PHE A 234 -3.11 -20.35 -6.95
N GLY A 235 -3.03 -21.06 -8.08
CA GLY A 235 -3.62 -22.38 -8.27
C GLY A 235 -2.78 -23.53 -7.72
N GLY A 236 -3.02 -24.74 -8.23
CA GLY A 236 -2.29 -25.95 -7.84
C GLY A 236 -0.86 -26.04 -8.38
N GLU A 237 -0.43 -25.07 -9.20
CA GLU A 237 0.91 -24.98 -9.76
C GLU A 237 1.97 -24.51 -8.76
N VAL A 238 1.56 -23.99 -7.59
CA VAL A 238 2.45 -23.64 -6.48
C VAL A 238 2.08 -24.42 -5.22
N SER A 239 3.03 -24.55 -4.28
CA SER A 239 2.82 -25.29 -3.02
C SER A 239 2.00 -24.52 -1.97
N TYR A 240 1.75 -23.23 -2.21
CA TYR A 240 1.05 -22.29 -1.33
C TYR A 240 -0.20 -21.71 -2.01
N SER A 241 -1.07 -22.58 -2.53
CA SER A 241 -2.28 -22.16 -3.24
C SER A 241 -3.16 -21.21 -2.41
N LYS A 242 -3.67 -20.16 -3.07
CA LYS A 242 -4.31 -19.00 -2.47
C LYS A 242 -5.23 -18.34 -3.51
N ASN A 243 -6.50 -18.09 -3.21
CA ASN A 243 -7.41 -17.47 -4.19
C ASN A 243 -8.55 -16.63 -3.58
N TRP A 244 -8.30 -15.35 -3.32
CA TRP A 244 -9.31 -14.41 -2.81
C TRP A 244 -8.95 -12.96 -3.12
N ALA A 245 -9.91 -12.07 -2.88
CA ALA A 245 -9.76 -10.62 -2.91
C ALA A 245 -10.44 -9.98 -1.69
N PHE A 246 -9.97 -8.81 -1.28
CA PHE A 246 -10.66 -7.99 -0.28
C PHE A 246 -11.36 -6.78 -0.92
N PRO A 247 -12.39 -6.21 -0.27
CA PRO A 247 -12.95 -4.92 -0.68
C PRO A 247 -11.85 -3.86 -0.76
N SER A 248 -11.65 -3.29 -1.95
CA SER A 248 -10.49 -2.44 -2.25
C SER A 248 -10.83 -1.14 -3.01
N ASP A 249 -11.92 -1.13 -3.78
CA ASP A 249 -12.45 -0.03 -4.61
C ASP A 249 -11.84 1.38 -4.36
N LEU A 250 -12.42 2.19 -3.47
CA LEU A 250 -11.90 3.51 -3.08
C LEU A 250 -11.06 3.48 -1.78
N LEU A 251 -10.66 2.30 -1.32
CA LEU A 251 -10.03 2.11 -0.02
C LEU A 251 -8.76 2.95 0.13
N TRP A 252 -7.87 2.94 -0.87
CA TRP A 252 -6.62 3.71 -0.84
C TRP A 252 -6.87 5.21 -0.57
N TYR A 253 -7.85 5.80 -1.26
CA TYR A 253 -8.19 7.23 -1.11
C TYR A 253 -8.83 7.52 0.25
N ASN A 254 -9.84 6.74 0.64
CA ASN A 254 -10.56 6.94 1.89
C ASN A 254 -9.64 6.73 3.10
N ARG A 255 -8.79 5.71 3.04
CA ARG A 255 -7.90 5.33 4.13
C ARG A 255 -6.90 6.43 4.45
N TRP A 256 -6.39 7.17 3.46
CA TRP A 256 -5.51 8.30 3.75
C TRP A 256 -6.20 9.40 4.55
N PHE A 257 -7.47 9.72 4.27
CA PHE A 257 -8.23 10.67 5.11
C PHE A 257 -8.48 10.13 6.51
N GLU A 258 -8.77 8.84 6.67
CA GLU A 258 -8.87 8.22 7.99
C GLU A 258 -7.56 8.34 8.78
N ILE A 259 -6.41 8.09 8.13
CA ILE A 259 -5.08 8.23 8.74
C ILE A 259 -4.80 9.67 9.14
N LEU A 260 -5.11 10.65 8.28
CA LEU A 260 -4.98 12.07 8.63
C LEU A 260 -5.81 12.41 9.88
N ASN A 261 -7.02 11.87 9.98
CA ASN A 261 -7.89 12.07 11.14
C ASN A 261 -7.39 11.36 12.41
N LEU A 262 -7.04 10.08 12.30
CA LEU A 262 -6.53 9.24 13.38
C LEU A 262 -5.20 9.78 13.93
N ALA A 263 -4.37 10.35 13.05
CA ALA A 263 -3.05 10.90 13.36
C ALA A 263 -2.19 9.95 14.24
N PRO A 264 -1.99 8.69 13.81
CA PRO A 264 -1.12 7.76 14.53
C PRO A 264 0.32 8.30 14.58
N ARG A 265 1.15 7.70 15.45
CA ARG A 265 2.59 8.00 15.47
C ARG A 265 3.27 7.44 14.23
N PHE A 266 2.83 6.27 13.75
CA PHE A 266 3.41 5.63 12.59
C PHE A 266 2.34 5.19 11.61
N VAL A 267 2.70 5.16 10.33
CA VAL A 267 1.92 4.55 9.25
C VAL A 267 2.82 3.53 8.57
N GLU A 268 2.30 2.36 8.23
CA GLU A 268 3.00 1.40 7.37
C GLU A 268 2.16 1.13 6.13
N ILE A 269 2.75 1.42 4.96
CA ILE A 269 2.17 1.10 3.66
C ILE A 269 2.45 -0.37 3.35
N VAL A 270 1.39 -1.15 3.15
CA VAL A 270 1.41 -2.59 2.88
C VAL A 270 0.98 -2.77 1.41
N THR A 271 1.87 -2.90 0.43
CA THR A 271 3.34 -3.08 0.52
C THR A 271 4.06 -2.36 -0.62
N TRP A 272 5.40 -2.34 -0.56
CA TRP A 272 6.24 -1.91 -1.68
C TRP A 272 6.14 -2.89 -2.84
N ASN A 273 6.47 -4.18 -2.62
CA ASN A 273 6.73 -5.15 -3.69
C ASN A 273 6.03 -6.51 -3.52
N ASP A 274 4.92 -6.61 -2.78
CA ASP A 274 4.16 -7.86 -2.76
C ASP A 274 3.25 -7.97 -3.99
N TYR A 275 3.82 -8.53 -5.05
CA TYR A 275 3.14 -8.73 -6.33
C TYR A 275 2.11 -9.86 -6.28
N GLY A 276 2.36 -10.90 -5.49
CA GLY A 276 1.49 -12.08 -5.33
C GLY A 276 0.14 -11.80 -4.68
N GLU A 277 0.07 -10.76 -3.84
CA GLU A 277 -1.16 -10.32 -3.20
C GLU A 277 -1.70 -8.98 -3.77
N SER A 278 -1.09 -8.49 -4.85
CA SER A 278 -1.52 -7.34 -5.66
C SER A 278 -1.61 -5.99 -4.94
N HIS A 279 -1.01 -5.85 -3.76
CA HIS A 279 -1.01 -4.59 -3.00
C HIS A 279 0.32 -3.83 -3.05
N TYR A 280 1.19 -4.18 -3.99
CA TYR A 280 2.42 -3.44 -4.28
C TYR A 280 2.11 -2.01 -4.75
N ILE A 281 3.01 -1.08 -4.41
CA ILE A 281 3.05 0.27 -4.99
C ILE A 281 4.36 0.55 -5.74
N ALA A 282 5.30 -0.40 -5.74
CA ALA A 282 6.53 -0.33 -6.50
C ALA A 282 6.29 -0.54 -8.00
N PRO A 283 7.20 -0.06 -8.87
CA PRO A 283 7.19 -0.41 -10.28
C PRO A 283 7.48 -1.91 -10.49
N LEU A 284 6.84 -2.52 -11.48
CA LEU A 284 7.11 -3.87 -11.98
C LEU A 284 8.57 -4.06 -12.43
N ALA A 285 9.22 -2.96 -12.83
CA ALA A 285 10.64 -2.95 -13.18
C ALA A 285 11.59 -3.11 -11.97
N SER A 286 11.09 -2.99 -10.72
CA SER A 286 11.88 -3.25 -9.52
C SER A 286 12.35 -4.72 -9.52
N PRO A 287 13.65 -5.02 -9.42
CA PRO A 287 14.14 -6.39 -9.55
C PRO A 287 13.55 -7.34 -8.50
N HIS A 288 12.92 -8.42 -8.95
CA HIS A 288 12.37 -9.47 -8.10
C HIS A 288 12.40 -10.83 -8.82
N THR A 289 12.43 -11.91 -8.05
CA THR A 289 12.05 -13.24 -8.52
C THR A 289 10.53 -13.38 -8.53
N ASP A 290 10.03 -14.21 -9.44
CA ASP A 290 8.59 -14.48 -9.54
C ASP A 290 8.17 -15.56 -8.55
N ASP A 291 7.16 -15.26 -7.74
CA ASP A 291 6.45 -16.22 -6.89
C ASP A 291 5.27 -16.90 -7.62
N GLY A 292 5.06 -16.56 -8.89
CA GLY A 292 3.98 -17.02 -9.76
C GLY A 292 2.97 -15.94 -10.11
N ALA A 293 3.13 -14.73 -9.56
CA ALA A 293 2.21 -13.61 -9.72
C ALA A 293 2.25 -12.94 -11.09
N SER A 294 3.31 -13.12 -11.88
CA SER A 294 3.44 -12.47 -13.20
C SER A 294 2.21 -12.60 -14.09
N LYS A 295 1.45 -13.69 -13.95
CA LYS A 295 0.22 -13.99 -14.69
C LYS A 295 -0.87 -12.94 -14.54
N TRP A 296 -1.00 -12.33 -13.36
CA TRP A 296 -1.98 -11.27 -13.09
C TRP A 296 -1.35 -9.88 -12.90
N VAL A 297 -0.02 -9.82 -12.79
CA VAL A 297 0.76 -8.60 -12.59
C VAL A 297 1.25 -8.00 -13.92
N MET A 298 1.41 -8.82 -14.96
CA MET A 298 1.78 -8.34 -16.30
C MET A 298 0.85 -7.20 -16.78
N ASP A 299 1.46 -6.09 -17.20
CA ASP A 299 0.75 -4.89 -17.67
C ASP A 299 -0.24 -4.30 -16.63
N MET A 300 0.11 -4.38 -15.33
CA MET A 300 -0.64 -3.79 -14.20
C MET A 300 0.25 -2.84 -13.36
N PRO A 301 0.65 -1.67 -13.88
CA PRO A 301 1.40 -0.69 -13.09
C PRO A 301 0.55 -0.16 -11.92
N HIS A 302 1.18 0.03 -10.76
CA HIS A 302 0.55 0.64 -9.57
C HIS A 302 1.15 2.03 -9.22
N ASP A 303 2.01 2.59 -10.07
CA ASP A 303 2.67 3.90 -9.88
C ASP A 303 1.68 5.05 -9.62
N GLY A 304 0.45 4.96 -10.12
CA GLY A 304 -0.55 5.98 -9.86
C GLY A 304 -0.95 6.07 -8.39
N TRP A 305 -1.03 4.95 -7.67
CA TRP A 305 -1.28 4.93 -6.23
C TRP A 305 -0.10 5.47 -5.44
N LEU A 306 1.12 5.18 -5.91
CA LEU A 306 2.35 5.76 -5.41
C LEU A 306 2.31 7.29 -5.54
N GLN A 307 1.97 7.83 -6.71
CA GLN A 307 1.86 9.29 -6.90
C GLN A 307 0.73 9.91 -6.09
N MET A 308 -0.39 9.21 -5.94
CA MET A 308 -1.55 9.67 -5.19
C MET A 308 -1.22 9.90 -3.71
N SER A 309 -0.40 9.04 -3.10
CA SER A 309 -0.12 9.11 -1.65
C SER A 309 0.79 10.28 -1.25
N LYS A 310 1.61 10.80 -2.16
CA LYS A 310 2.62 11.84 -1.88
C LYS A 310 2.08 13.06 -1.11
N PRO A 311 1.01 13.76 -1.54
CA PRO A 311 0.48 14.90 -0.79
C PRO A 311 -0.17 14.49 0.55
N PHE A 312 -0.70 13.26 0.65
CA PHE A 312 -1.26 12.74 1.91
C PHE A 312 -0.16 12.42 2.93
N ILE A 313 0.95 11.80 2.50
CA ILE A 313 2.12 11.57 3.35
C ILE A 313 2.66 12.91 3.88
N ALA A 314 2.79 13.91 3.01
CA ALA A 314 3.24 15.24 3.40
C ALA A 314 2.30 15.89 4.43
N ALA A 315 0.98 15.82 4.22
CA ALA A 315 -0.01 16.30 5.18
C ALA A 315 0.05 15.54 6.51
N TYR A 316 0.16 14.22 6.47
CA TYR A 316 0.26 13.36 7.64
C TYR A 316 1.45 13.76 8.51
N LYS A 317 2.64 13.82 7.91
CA LYS A 317 3.86 14.20 8.62
C LYS A 317 3.69 15.56 9.28
N ASN A 318 3.19 16.54 8.53
CA ASN A 318 2.99 17.89 9.01
C ASN A 318 1.81 18.07 10.00
N GLY A 319 1.00 17.02 10.21
CA GLY A 319 -0.13 17.02 11.15
C GLY A 319 -1.38 17.70 10.63
N ASP A 320 -1.46 17.94 9.32
CA ASP A 320 -2.62 18.52 8.68
C ASP A 320 -3.73 17.47 8.48
N LYS A 321 -4.97 17.93 8.40
CA LYS A 321 -6.15 17.09 8.15
C LYS A 321 -6.59 17.06 6.68
N SER A 322 -5.85 17.75 5.82
CA SER A 322 -6.11 17.83 4.39
C SER A 322 -4.80 17.82 3.58
N PRO A 323 -4.77 17.15 2.42
CA PRO A 323 -3.62 17.15 1.51
C PRO A 323 -3.49 18.43 0.68
N ASP A 324 -4.49 19.32 0.66
CA ASP A 324 -4.68 20.30 -0.42
C ASP A 324 -3.47 21.21 -0.66
N LYS A 325 -2.84 21.72 0.42
CA LYS A 325 -1.67 22.61 0.30
C LYS A 325 -0.39 21.89 -0.15
N TYR A 326 -0.39 20.56 -0.15
CA TYR A 326 0.72 19.70 -0.61
C TYR A 326 0.54 19.23 -2.05
N ILE A 327 -0.58 19.58 -2.69
CA ILE A 327 -0.82 19.29 -4.11
C ILE A 327 -0.01 20.29 -4.95
N THR A 328 1.23 19.94 -5.26
CA THR A 328 2.14 20.76 -6.08
C THR A 328 2.07 20.46 -7.57
N GLU A 329 1.39 19.39 -7.96
CA GLU A 329 1.16 18.98 -9.35
C GLU A 329 -0.30 18.54 -9.51
N GLU A 330 -0.94 19.00 -10.59
CA GLU A 330 -2.32 18.57 -10.88
C GLU A 330 -2.30 17.23 -11.61
N LYS A 331 -3.07 16.27 -11.11
CA LYS A 331 -3.14 14.91 -11.68
C LYS A 331 -4.55 14.36 -11.60
N LEU A 332 -4.90 13.54 -12.58
CA LEU A 332 -5.97 12.54 -12.42
C LEU A 332 -5.30 11.19 -12.23
N ILE A 333 -5.65 10.46 -11.18
CA ILE A 333 -5.21 9.09 -10.93
C ILE A 333 -6.42 8.21 -11.14
N TYR A 334 -6.30 7.12 -11.89
CA TYR A 334 -7.44 6.26 -12.17
C TYR A 334 -7.06 4.79 -12.05
N TRP A 335 -8.04 3.97 -11.71
CA TRP A 335 -7.87 2.52 -11.70
C TRP A 335 -9.15 1.77 -11.97
N TYR A 336 -8.99 0.53 -12.42
CA TYR A 336 -10.07 -0.41 -12.72
C TYR A 336 -9.50 -1.81 -12.94
N ARG A 337 -10.36 -2.83 -12.84
CA ARG A 337 -10.03 -4.18 -13.30
C ARG A 337 -10.10 -4.25 -14.82
N PRO A 338 -9.27 -5.08 -15.47
CA PRO A 338 -9.19 -5.11 -16.92
C PRO A 338 -10.37 -5.84 -17.60
N THR A 339 -11.23 -6.49 -16.81
CA THR A 339 -12.39 -7.24 -17.28
C THR A 339 -13.57 -7.05 -16.32
N PRO A 340 -14.83 -7.19 -16.80
CA PRO A 340 -16.00 -7.28 -15.94
C PRO A 340 -15.90 -8.49 -15.01
N ARG A 341 -16.33 -8.35 -13.75
CA ARG A 341 -16.21 -9.41 -12.72
C ARG A 341 -16.91 -10.72 -13.07
N ASN A 342 -17.97 -10.62 -13.88
CA ASN A 342 -18.82 -11.75 -14.27
C ASN A 342 -18.31 -12.48 -15.52
N ILE A 343 -17.18 -12.07 -16.12
CA ILE A 343 -16.57 -12.84 -17.21
C ILE A 343 -16.33 -14.28 -16.74
N ASN A 344 -16.55 -15.27 -17.60
CA ASN A 344 -16.30 -16.68 -17.27
C ASN A 344 -14.98 -17.14 -17.90
N CYS A 345 -14.03 -17.55 -17.06
CA CYS A 345 -12.72 -18.07 -17.44
C CYS A 345 -12.53 -19.54 -17.05
N ASP A 346 -13.59 -20.22 -16.60
CA ASP A 346 -13.53 -21.57 -16.02
C ASP A 346 -12.79 -22.59 -16.90
N SER A 347 -12.95 -22.51 -18.23
CA SER A 347 -12.34 -23.46 -19.15
C SER A 347 -10.82 -23.35 -19.26
N THR A 348 -10.25 -22.21 -18.89
CA THR A 348 -8.81 -21.91 -19.05
C THR A 348 -8.10 -21.56 -17.75
N ASP A 349 -8.84 -21.34 -16.67
CA ASP A 349 -8.31 -20.81 -15.42
C ASP A 349 -7.49 -21.86 -14.62
N THR A 350 -6.44 -21.40 -13.95
CA THR A 350 -5.50 -22.29 -13.24
C THR A 350 -6.08 -22.81 -11.92
N THR A 351 -7.04 -22.10 -11.33
CA THR A 351 -7.68 -22.47 -10.06
C THR A 351 -8.83 -23.48 -10.23
N MET A 352 -9.16 -23.86 -11.46
CA MET A 352 -10.30 -24.74 -11.74
C MET A 352 -10.02 -26.23 -11.57
N ASP A 353 -8.78 -26.68 -11.78
CA ASP A 353 -8.42 -28.11 -11.72
C ASP A 353 -7.34 -28.42 -10.69
N GLY A 354 -6.82 -29.65 -10.72
CA GLY A 354 -5.74 -30.12 -9.85
C GLY A 354 -6.16 -30.33 -8.39
N SER A 355 -5.17 -30.68 -7.58
CA SER A 355 -5.29 -30.89 -6.14
C SER A 355 -4.46 -29.84 -5.39
N PRO A 356 -4.89 -28.56 -5.41
CA PRO A 356 -4.16 -27.46 -4.78
C PRO A 356 -3.98 -27.72 -3.28
N ASN A 357 -2.84 -27.31 -2.74
CA ASN A 357 -2.59 -27.40 -1.31
C ASN A 357 -3.46 -26.36 -0.59
N ASN A 358 -4.41 -26.82 0.22
CA ASN A 358 -5.29 -25.95 0.99
C ASN A 358 -5.16 -26.15 2.50
N SER A 359 -3.99 -26.57 2.99
CA SER A 359 -3.76 -26.74 4.45
C SER A 359 -3.96 -25.43 5.22
N SER A 360 -3.75 -24.28 4.58
CA SER A 360 -3.96 -22.94 5.12
C SER A 360 -5.42 -22.48 5.12
N GLY A 361 -6.32 -23.16 4.38
CA GLY A 361 -7.69 -22.71 4.15
C GLY A 361 -7.80 -21.47 3.26
N ASN A 362 -6.73 -21.11 2.56
CA ASN A 362 -6.64 -19.90 1.74
C ASN A 362 -6.98 -20.11 0.26
N PHE A 363 -7.12 -21.36 -0.19
CA PHE A 363 -7.50 -21.69 -1.55
C PHE A 363 -9.01 -21.90 -1.68
N PHE A 364 -9.61 -21.20 -2.64
CA PHE A 364 -11.00 -21.34 -3.06
C PHE A 364 -11.02 -21.71 -4.53
N ARG A 365 -11.74 -22.77 -4.91
CA ARG A 365 -11.78 -23.23 -6.31
C ARG A 365 -12.62 -22.27 -7.18
N GLY A 366 -12.07 -21.84 -8.31
CA GLY A 366 -12.74 -21.00 -9.30
C GLY A 366 -12.50 -19.51 -9.13
N ARG A 367 -13.52 -18.69 -9.34
CA ARG A 367 -13.38 -17.23 -9.18
C ARG A 367 -12.95 -16.89 -7.74
N PRO A 368 -12.06 -15.89 -7.53
CA PRO A 368 -11.49 -15.60 -6.21
C PRO A 368 -12.57 -15.34 -5.17
N ASN A 369 -12.46 -15.92 -3.97
CA ASN A 369 -13.41 -15.59 -2.90
C ASN A 369 -13.43 -14.08 -2.62
N GLY A 370 -14.62 -13.49 -2.45
CA GLY A 370 -14.78 -12.05 -2.24
C GLY A 370 -14.86 -11.20 -3.49
N TRP A 371 -14.79 -11.80 -4.69
CA TRP A 371 -14.90 -11.11 -5.97
C TRP A 371 -16.16 -10.22 -6.10
N GLU A 372 -17.25 -10.59 -5.42
CA GLU A 372 -18.53 -9.86 -5.42
C GLU A 372 -18.42 -8.47 -4.77
N SER A 373 -17.44 -8.28 -3.88
CA SER A 373 -17.19 -7.00 -3.19
C SER A 373 -16.54 -5.97 -4.10
N LEU A 374 -15.92 -6.40 -5.20
CA LEU A 374 -15.22 -5.53 -6.13
C LEU A 374 -16.19 -5.09 -7.25
N GLN A 375 -16.37 -3.79 -7.39
CA GLN A 375 -17.36 -3.20 -8.31
C GLN A 375 -16.88 -3.18 -9.76
N ASP A 376 -17.79 -3.35 -10.72
CA ASP A 376 -17.55 -3.07 -12.13
C ASP A 376 -17.59 -1.55 -12.35
N ALA A 377 -16.52 -0.88 -11.94
CA ALA A 377 -16.39 0.57 -12.02
C ALA A 377 -14.98 1.00 -12.45
N VAL A 378 -14.92 2.23 -12.96
CA VAL A 378 -13.70 3.01 -13.15
C VAL A 378 -13.65 4.07 -12.06
N PHE A 379 -12.59 4.04 -11.27
CA PHE A 379 -12.36 4.99 -10.18
C PHE A 379 -11.40 6.07 -10.64
N VAL A 380 -11.65 7.32 -10.22
CA VAL A 380 -10.80 8.47 -10.54
C VAL A 380 -10.63 9.33 -9.31
N VAL A 381 -9.38 9.64 -8.95
CA VAL A 381 -9.03 10.66 -7.96
C VAL A 381 -8.41 11.85 -8.68
N SER A 382 -8.98 13.04 -8.48
CA SER A 382 -8.38 14.29 -8.94
C SER A 382 -7.57 14.93 -7.81
N LEU A 383 -6.33 15.32 -8.08
CA LEU A 383 -5.54 16.22 -7.25
C LEU A 383 -5.44 17.56 -7.97
N LEU A 384 -6.19 18.56 -7.52
CA LEU A 384 -6.32 19.85 -8.21
C LEU A 384 -5.83 21.02 -7.34
N LYS A 385 -5.25 22.04 -7.97
CA LYS A 385 -4.88 23.32 -7.35
C LYS A 385 -6.01 24.35 -7.43
N SER A 386 -6.87 24.23 -8.43
CA SER A 386 -8.07 25.05 -8.60
C SER A 386 -9.23 24.19 -9.09
N PRO A 387 -10.49 24.58 -8.88
CA PRO A 387 -11.64 23.82 -9.35
C PRO A 387 -11.62 23.57 -10.87
N GLY A 388 -12.31 22.53 -11.32
CA GLY A 388 -12.50 22.20 -12.73
C GLY A 388 -13.49 21.07 -12.93
N THR A 389 -13.79 20.73 -14.18
CA THR A 389 -14.69 19.63 -14.52
C THR A 389 -13.88 18.41 -14.97
N ILE A 390 -14.01 17.29 -14.27
CA ILE A 390 -13.46 16.00 -14.66
C ILE A 390 -14.41 15.35 -15.67
N GLN A 391 -13.87 14.89 -16.79
CA GLN A 391 -14.60 14.11 -17.79
C GLN A 391 -13.99 12.72 -17.87
N VAL A 392 -14.84 11.71 -17.81
CA VAL A 392 -14.44 10.31 -17.92
C VAL A 392 -15.28 9.69 -19.03
N ALA A 393 -14.63 8.98 -19.95
CA ALA A 393 -15.29 8.07 -20.86
C ALA A 393 -14.85 6.65 -20.56
N SER A 394 -15.81 5.75 -20.38
CA SER A 394 -15.59 4.34 -20.13
C SER A 394 -16.33 3.51 -21.17
N GLY A 395 -15.60 2.99 -22.16
CA GLY A 395 -16.19 2.38 -23.34
C GLY A 395 -17.09 3.37 -24.08
N GLN A 396 -18.39 3.06 -24.17
CA GLN A 396 -19.39 3.93 -24.80
C GLN A 396 -20.04 4.93 -23.85
N SER A 397 -19.80 4.81 -22.53
CA SER A 397 -20.36 5.68 -21.52
C SER A 397 -19.46 6.89 -21.29
N SER A 398 -20.05 8.05 -20.98
CA SER A 398 -19.29 9.22 -20.53
C SER A 398 -20.01 9.95 -19.41
N GLN A 399 -19.23 10.44 -18.43
CA GLN A 399 -19.71 11.20 -17.29
C GLN A 399 -18.82 12.42 -17.05
N LYS A 400 -19.41 13.46 -16.44
CA LYS A 400 -18.73 14.69 -16.05
C LYS A 400 -19.00 14.98 -14.58
N PHE A 401 -17.99 15.47 -13.88
CA PHE A 401 -18.05 15.82 -12.47
C PHE A 401 -17.39 17.16 -12.22
N ASP A 402 -18.01 18.02 -11.43
CA ASP A 402 -17.34 19.21 -10.92
C ASP A 402 -16.46 18.80 -9.74
N ALA A 403 -15.18 19.15 -9.80
CA ALA A 403 -14.19 18.87 -8.77
C ALA A 403 -13.68 20.20 -8.18
N PRO A 404 -13.69 20.36 -6.85
CA PRO A 404 -13.06 21.50 -6.20
C PRO A 404 -11.52 21.42 -6.32
N ALA A 405 -10.83 22.48 -5.88
CA ALA A 405 -9.42 22.34 -5.52
C ALA A 405 -9.28 21.30 -4.40
N GLY A 406 -8.15 20.58 -4.37
CA GLY A 406 -7.91 19.52 -3.41
C GLY A 406 -7.98 18.11 -4.02
N ALA A 407 -8.09 17.13 -3.15
CA ALA A 407 -8.25 15.73 -3.53
C ALA A 407 -9.74 15.32 -3.56
N SER A 408 -10.24 14.79 -4.68
CA SER A 408 -11.64 14.34 -4.82
C SER A 408 -11.71 13.00 -5.54
N ALA A 409 -12.61 12.11 -5.13
CA ALA A 409 -12.82 10.81 -5.76
C ALA A 409 -14.16 10.72 -6.50
N PHE A 410 -14.15 10.03 -7.63
CA PHE A 410 -15.29 9.82 -8.50
C PHE A 410 -15.34 8.36 -8.96
N THR A 411 -16.54 7.86 -9.24
CA THR A 411 -16.78 6.50 -9.71
C THR A 411 -17.69 6.55 -10.93
N VAL A 412 -17.30 5.83 -11.98
CA VAL A 412 -18.05 5.73 -13.24
C VAL A 412 -18.35 4.25 -13.51
N PRO A 413 -19.54 3.89 -14.00
CA PRO A 413 -19.82 2.52 -14.40
C PRO A 413 -18.81 2.01 -15.43
N MET A 414 -18.30 0.79 -15.24
CA MET A 414 -17.36 0.17 -16.16
C MET A 414 -18.02 -0.11 -17.53
N GLY A 415 -17.38 0.38 -18.58
CA GLY A 415 -17.69 0.04 -19.97
C GLY A 415 -16.50 -0.62 -20.67
N VAL A 416 -16.78 -1.70 -21.40
CA VAL A 416 -15.80 -2.39 -22.26
C VAL A 416 -15.31 -1.43 -23.35
N GLY A 417 -13.99 -1.40 -23.57
CA GLY A 417 -13.29 -0.55 -24.53
C GLY A 417 -12.28 0.40 -23.86
N GLN A 418 -12.00 1.50 -24.56
CA GLN A 418 -11.07 2.53 -24.11
C GLN A 418 -11.59 3.32 -22.90
N GLN A 419 -10.66 3.70 -22.04
CA GLN A 419 -10.89 4.56 -20.89
C GLN A 419 -10.18 5.89 -21.12
N LYS A 420 -10.93 7.01 -21.11
CA LYS A 420 -10.40 8.36 -21.39
C LYS A 420 -10.72 9.30 -20.26
N PHE A 421 -9.78 10.19 -19.96
CA PHE A 421 -9.84 11.06 -18.80
C PHE A 421 -9.42 12.47 -19.21
N ALA A 422 -10.14 13.48 -18.75
CA ALA A 422 -9.78 14.87 -18.99
C ALA A 422 -10.17 15.77 -17.81
N LEU A 423 -9.36 16.80 -17.58
CA LEU A 423 -9.68 17.95 -16.76
C LEU A 423 -9.98 19.13 -17.67
N VAL A 424 -11.13 19.78 -17.50
CA VAL A 424 -11.60 20.90 -18.32
C VAL A 424 -11.87 22.13 -17.46
N ARG A 425 -11.43 23.30 -17.92
CA ARG A 425 -11.74 24.61 -17.32
C ARG A 425 -12.10 25.59 -18.43
N ASP A 426 -13.18 26.36 -18.24
CA ASP A 426 -13.65 27.36 -19.21
C ASP A 426 -13.82 26.81 -20.64
N GLY A 427 -14.30 25.56 -20.75
CA GLY A 427 -14.47 24.85 -22.02
C GLY A 427 -13.17 24.38 -22.69
N LYS A 428 -12.00 24.55 -22.06
CA LYS A 428 -10.69 24.11 -22.56
C LYS A 428 -10.17 22.93 -21.78
N THR A 429 -9.64 21.94 -22.49
CA THR A 429 -8.92 20.81 -21.87
C THR A 429 -7.60 21.31 -21.29
N VAL A 430 -7.41 21.08 -19.99
CA VAL A 430 -6.19 21.41 -19.24
C VAL A 430 -5.23 20.22 -19.26
N LEU A 431 -5.74 19.03 -18.98
CA LEU A 431 -5.01 17.76 -19.02
C LEU A 431 -5.94 16.70 -19.61
N SER A 432 -5.41 15.78 -20.42
CA SER A 432 -6.18 14.62 -20.88
C SER A 432 -5.26 13.49 -21.26
N ASP A 433 -5.72 12.25 -21.05
CA ASP A 433 -5.04 11.06 -21.54
C ASP A 433 -6.03 9.92 -21.82
N THR A 434 -5.56 8.92 -22.56
CA THR A 434 -6.25 7.64 -22.78
C THR A 434 -5.46 6.56 -22.07
N SER A 435 -6.15 5.71 -21.31
CA SER A 435 -5.48 4.58 -20.67
C SER A 435 -4.85 3.64 -21.70
N LEU A 436 -3.67 3.10 -21.36
CA LEU A 436 -2.97 2.14 -22.20
C LEU A 436 -3.57 0.72 -22.13
N LYS A 437 -4.49 0.46 -21.20
CA LYS A 437 -5.12 -0.85 -21.03
C LYS A 437 -6.63 -0.77 -21.26
N ASP A 438 -7.12 -1.32 -22.35
CA ASP A 438 -8.58 -1.40 -22.56
C ASP A 438 -9.23 -2.36 -21.57
N ILE A 439 -10.48 -2.07 -21.21
CA ILE A 439 -11.33 -3.03 -20.51
C ILE A 439 -11.89 -3.97 -21.56
N VAL A 440 -11.65 -5.27 -21.42
CA VAL A 440 -12.04 -6.28 -22.41
C VAL A 440 -13.01 -7.28 -21.82
N ASN A 441 -13.77 -7.95 -22.69
CA ASN A 441 -14.66 -9.06 -22.30
C ASN A 441 -14.06 -10.43 -22.65
N THR A 442 -12.74 -10.57 -22.50
CA THR A 442 -11.98 -11.79 -22.73
C THR A 442 -11.06 -12.07 -21.54
N CYS A 443 -10.80 -13.35 -21.27
CA CYS A 443 -9.93 -13.77 -20.16
C CYS A 443 -8.47 -13.47 -20.50
N ILE A 444 -7.95 -12.37 -19.98
CA ILE A 444 -6.53 -12.02 -20.13
C ILE A 444 -5.69 -13.13 -19.51
N CYS A 445 -4.80 -13.70 -20.32
CA CYS A 445 -3.96 -14.83 -19.93
C CYS A 445 -4.76 -16.07 -19.46
N GLY A 446 -6.05 -16.14 -19.83
CA GLY A 446 -6.92 -17.28 -19.53
C GLY A 446 -7.37 -17.40 -18.09
N ILE A 447 -7.15 -16.37 -17.25
CA ILE A 447 -7.43 -16.43 -15.81
C ILE A 447 -8.43 -15.35 -15.36
N TYR A 448 -8.99 -15.55 -14.17
CA TYR A 448 -9.73 -14.56 -13.40
C TYR A 448 -8.79 -13.50 -12.81
N ASN A 449 -8.35 -12.55 -13.64
CA ASN A 449 -7.51 -11.45 -13.16
C ASN A 449 -8.35 -10.34 -12.49
N PHE A 450 -8.32 -10.30 -11.16
CA PHE A 450 -8.94 -9.24 -10.34
C PHE A 450 -7.94 -8.20 -9.84
N ASN A 451 -6.70 -8.18 -10.35
CA ASN A 451 -5.77 -7.09 -10.10
C ASN A 451 -6.27 -5.80 -10.79
N ALA A 452 -5.82 -4.64 -10.31
CA ALA A 452 -6.17 -3.36 -10.89
C ALA A 452 -5.07 -2.88 -11.86
N TYR A 453 -5.49 -2.25 -12.95
CA TYR A 453 -4.62 -1.35 -13.70
C TYR A 453 -4.71 0.03 -13.08
N VAL A 454 -3.56 0.67 -12.78
CA VAL A 454 -3.53 2.03 -12.21
C VAL A 454 -2.74 2.96 -13.11
N GLY A 455 -3.38 4.03 -13.55
CA GLY A 455 -2.79 5.03 -14.43
C GLY A 455 -2.89 6.45 -13.89
N THR A 456 -2.23 7.37 -14.59
CA THR A 456 -2.26 8.81 -14.28
C THR A 456 -2.48 9.65 -15.53
N VAL A 457 -2.96 10.87 -15.33
CA VAL A 457 -3.07 11.95 -16.32
C VAL A 457 -2.33 13.16 -15.75
N PRO A 458 -1.29 13.68 -16.42
CA PRO A 458 -0.68 13.11 -17.64
C PRO A 458 -0.06 11.73 -17.38
N ALA A 459 0.00 10.88 -18.41
CA ALA A 459 0.66 9.58 -18.29
C ALA A 459 2.16 9.72 -17.95
N PRO A 460 2.77 8.73 -17.28
CA PRO A 460 4.21 8.72 -17.06
C PRO A 460 5.00 8.72 -18.37
N SER A 461 6.18 9.34 -18.37
CA SER A 461 7.07 9.39 -19.55
C SER A 461 7.67 8.02 -19.93
N THR A 462 7.61 7.05 -19.01
CA THR A 462 8.12 5.69 -19.19
C THR A 462 7.01 4.70 -18.88
N ILE A 463 6.92 3.65 -19.69
CA ILE A 463 6.00 2.54 -19.44
C ILE A 463 6.71 1.54 -18.53
N ASP A 464 6.12 1.31 -17.37
CA ASP A 464 6.57 0.28 -16.43
C ASP A 464 6.36 -1.12 -17.02
N LYS A 465 7.34 -2.00 -16.82
CA LYS A 465 7.42 -3.30 -17.49
C LYS A 465 7.94 -4.35 -16.55
N LEU A 466 7.38 -5.56 -16.69
CA LEU A 466 7.84 -6.71 -15.94
C LEU A 466 9.25 -7.11 -16.38
N GLY A 467 10.13 -7.33 -15.40
CA GLY A 467 11.52 -7.71 -15.62
C GLY A 467 11.71 -9.16 -16.15
N PRO A 468 12.93 -9.52 -16.59
CA PRO A 468 13.22 -10.82 -17.20
C PRO A 468 12.85 -12.05 -16.35
N ALA A 469 13.01 -11.96 -15.03
CA ALA A 469 12.67 -13.07 -14.12
C ALA A 469 11.17 -13.38 -14.14
N GLY A 470 10.32 -12.35 -13.99
CA GLY A 470 8.87 -12.48 -14.14
C GLY A 470 8.45 -12.95 -15.53
N LEU A 471 9.06 -12.40 -16.59
CA LEU A 471 8.79 -12.84 -17.97
C LEU A 471 9.10 -14.33 -18.18
N SER A 472 10.17 -14.83 -17.58
CA SER A 472 10.58 -16.23 -17.70
C SER A 472 9.63 -17.20 -17.00
N ALA A 473 8.93 -16.73 -15.96
CA ALA A 473 7.99 -17.53 -15.17
C ALA A 473 6.51 -17.28 -15.55
N LEU A 474 6.21 -16.26 -16.35
CA LEU A 474 4.84 -15.85 -16.74
C LEU A 474 3.96 -17.00 -17.22
N GLN A 475 4.48 -17.92 -18.03
CA GLN A 475 3.69 -19.00 -18.64
C GLN A 475 3.52 -20.21 -17.71
N GLN A 476 4.18 -20.26 -16.55
CA GLN A 476 4.18 -21.43 -15.68
C GLN A 476 2.80 -21.70 -15.09
N GLY A 477 2.13 -22.78 -15.53
CA GLY A 477 0.80 -23.14 -15.06
C GLY A 477 -0.35 -22.48 -15.82
N LEU A 478 -0.08 -21.50 -16.70
CA LEU A 478 -1.10 -20.98 -17.61
C LEU A 478 -1.48 -22.01 -18.67
N ARG A 479 -2.75 -22.00 -19.08
CA ARG A 479 -3.29 -22.89 -20.14
C ARG A 479 -3.36 -22.24 -21.50
N VAL A 480 -3.22 -20.92 -21.54
CA VAL A 480 -3.22 -20.13 -22.76
C VAL A 480 -2.01 -19.20 -22.75
N SER A 481 -1.54 -18.83 -23.94
CA SER A 481 -0.44 -17.89 -24.04
C SER A 481 -0.84 -16.52 -23.49
N CYS A 482 -0.01 -15.98 -22.60
CA CYS A 482 -0.13 -14.63 -22.07
C CYS A 482 0.71 -13.65 -22.90
N PRO A 483 0.12 -12.58 -23.47
CA PRO A 483 0.88 -11.50 -24.09
C PRO A 483 1.83 -10.82 -23.10
N THR A 484 2.93 -10.25 -23.60
CA THR A 484 3.98 -9.69 -22.75
C THR A 484 4.24 -8.22 -23.03
N ASN A 485 4.28 -7.40 -21.98
CA ASN A 485 4.63 -5.98 -22.01
C ASN A 485 3.90 -5.22 -23.12
N THR A 486 2.57 -5.35 -23.17
CA THR A 486 1.73 -4.89 -24.29
C THR A 486 1.38 -3.40 -24.21
N LEU A 487 1.53 -2.78 -23.04
CA LEU A 487 1.20 -1.36 -22.86
C LEU A 487 2.00 -0.48 -23.82
N GLY A 488 1.30 0.43 -24.50
CA GLY A 488 1.89 1.37 -25.46
C GLY A 488 2.31 0.76 -26.81
N LEU A 489 2.15 -0.56 -27.00
CA LEU A 489 2.23 -1.18 -28.31
C LEU A 489 0.85 -0.99 -28.97
N GLY A 490 0.79 -0.28 -30.11
CA GLY A 490 -0.49 -0.13 -30.85
C GLY A 490 -1.12 -1.50 -31.09
N SER A 491 -2.43 -1.63 -30.80
CA SER A 491 -3.20 -2.89 -30.73
C SER A 491 -2.60 -4.07 -31.52
N VAL A 492 -1.89 -4.97 -30.84
CA VAL A 492 -1.40 -6.23 -31.45
C VAL A 492 -2.26 -7.41 -30.97
N ALA A 493 -2.54 -8.28 -31.94
CA ALA A 493 -3.54 -9.35 -31.99
C ALA A 493 -3.69 -10.27 -30.77
N SER A 494 -4.93 -10.77 -30.65
CA SER A 494 -5.44 -11.77 -29.70
C SER A 494 -4.54 -13.00 -29.52
N ALA A 495 -4.48 -13.50 -28.29
CA ALA A 495 -3.73 -14.70 -27.90
C ALA A 495 -4.12 -15.94 -28.74
N THR A 496 -3.11 -16.64 -29.26
CA THR A 496 -3.25 -17.94 -29.94
C THR A 496 -3.22 -19.09 -28.93
N PRO A 497 -4.05 -20.15 -29.11
CA PRO A 497 -3.99 -21.35 -28.26
C PRO A 497 -2.63 -22.07 -28.36
N ILE A 498 -2.13 -22.59 -27.24
CA ILE A 498 -0.93 -23.44 -27.21
C ILE A 498 -1.34 -24.88 -27.52
N PRO A 499 -0.67 -25.60 -28.45
CA PRO A 499 -0.95 -27.01 -28.71
C PRO A 499 -0.59 -27.87 -27.49
N THR A 500 -1.51 -28.72 -27.06
CA THR A 500 -1.26 -29.76 -26.05
C THR A 500 -0.28 -30.80 -26.60
N PRO A 501 0.75 -31.25 -25.85
CA PRO A 501 1.56 -32.39 -26.25
C PRO A 501 0.68 -33.66 -26.20
N SER A 502 0.60 -34.39 -27.31
CA SER A 502 0.00 -35.73 -27.31
C SER A 502 0.82 -36.66 -26.39
N PRO A 503 0.17 -37.49 -25.56
CA PRO A 503 0.88 -38.50 -24.79
C PRO A 503 1.46 -39.56 -25.75
N ALA A 504 2.74 -39.87 -25.55
CA ALA A 504 3.45 -40.96 -26.22
C ALA A 504 3.15 -42.31 -25.57
#